data_AF-A0A2V9P0E0-F1
#
_entry.id   AF-A0A2V9P0E0-F1
#
_cell.length_a   1.000
_cell.length_b   1.000
_cell.length_c   1.000
_cell.angle_alpha   90.00
_cell.angle_beta   90.00
_cell.angle_gamma   90.00
#
_symmetry.space_group_name_H-M   'P 1'
#
loop_
_entity.id
_entity.type
_entity.pdbx_description
1 polymer ?
#
loop_
_entity_poly.entity_id
_entity_poly.type
_entity_poly.pdbx_seq_one_letter_code
_entity_poly.pdbx_strand_id
1 'polypeptide(L)'
;MKLRAFTPRNLLWYTAQGLLAFMPLDLCLAESSSARAHADRGLELAHSGDLSTAENELQQAVNLEPRNPEFLNTLATVLAMDKKLEESNAVFRKALQLAPQDSTARRYLAANLWQLHRYTEAKEQLQILL
;
A
#
# COMPACT_ATOMS: atom_id res chain seq x y z
N MET A 1 -13.75 28.94 35.44
CA MET A 1 -13.02 28.05 34.53
C MET A 1 -13.18 26.61 35.05
N LYS A 2 -14.19 25.88 34.54
CA LYS A 2 -14.50 24.50 34.93
C LYS A 2 -14.66 23.68 33.65
N LEU A 3 -13.80 22.68 33.50
CA LEU A 3 -13.84 21.68 32.44
C LEU A 3 -15.18 20.93 32.51
N ARG A 4 -15.95 20.91 31.42
CA ARG A 4 -17.13 20.04 31.29
C ARG A 4 -16.69 18.72 30.66
N ALA A 5 -16.90 17.66 31.42
CA ALA A 5 -16.61 16.28 31.06
C ALA A 5 -17.37 15.85 29.81
N PHE A 6 -16.65 15.25 28.87
CA PHE A 6 -17.20 14.54 27.73
C PHE A 6 -17.44 13.08 28.17
N THR A 7 -18.70 12.71 28.43
CA THR A 7 -19.09 11.33 28.66
C THR A 7 -19.97 10.88 27.49
N PRO A 8 -19.55 9.93 26.64
CA PRO A 8 -20.44 9.34 25.66
C PRO A 8 -21.37 8.35 26.35
N ARG A 9 -22.58 8.81 26.66
CA ARG A 9 -23.72 7.98 27.10
C ARG A 9 -24.47 7.51 25.85
N ASN A 10 -24.03 6.42 25.23
CA ASN A 10 -24.85 5.55 24.37
C ASN A 10 -24.07 4.30 23.94
N LEU A 11 -24.23 3.22 24.70
CA LEU A 11 -23.66 1.90 24.48
C LEU A 11 -24.77 0.84 24.57
N LEU A 12 -25.92 1.01 23.88
CA LEU A 12 -27.04 0.07 23.98
C LEU A 12 -27.94 0.06 22.72
N TRP A 13 -27.57 -0.66 21.66
CA TRP A 13 -28.53 -1.32 20.72
C TRP A 13 -27.91 -2.42 19.82
N TYR A 14 -26.86 -3.12 20.25
CA TYR A 14 -26.32 -4.27 19.49
C TYR A 14 -27.14 -5.56 19.72
N THR A 15 -28.39 -5.61 19.25
CA THR A 15 -29.09 -6.88 19.11
C THR A 15 -29.77 -7.03 17.77
N ALA A 16 -29.31 -8.07 17.06
CA ALA A 16 -30.05 -8.91 16.12
C ALA A 16 -30.39 -8.35 14.72
N GLN A 17 -29.96 -9.13 13.72
CA GLN A 17 -30.26 -9.12 12.28
C GLN A 17 -29.43 -8.17 11.38
N GLY A 18 -28.42 -8.78 10.73
CA GLY A 18 -27.97 -8.40 9.39
C GLY A 18 -27.21 -7.08 9.26
N LEU A 19 -25.95 -7.02 9.69
CA LEU A 19 -25.07 -5.88 9.44
C LEU A 19 -23.90 -6.28 8.53
N LEU A 20 -24.17 -6.29 7.23
CA LEU A 20 -23.10 -6.16 6.22
C LEU A 20 -22.89 -4.72 5.76
N ALA A 21 -23.55 -3.72 6.34
CA ALA A 21 -23.44 -2.36 5.80
C ALA A 21 -23.72 -1.29 6.86
N PHE A 22 -22.78 -1.06 7.78
CA PHE A 22 -22.47 0.30 8.25
C PHE A 22 -21.16 0.29 9.04
N MET A 23 -20.04 0.06 8.35
CA MET A 23 -18.79 0.59 8.86
C MET A 23 -18.95 2.12 8.84
N PRO A 24 -18.92 2.81 10.00
CA PRO A 24 -19.14 4.26 10.01
C PRO A 24 -18.09 4.90 9.10
N LEU A 25 -18.54 5.75 8.17
CA LEU A 25 -17.69 6.38 7.18
C LEU A 25 -16.49 7.07 7.84
N ASP A 26 -16.68 7.63 9.04
CA ASP A 26 -15.66 8.29 9.85
C ASP A 26 -14.49 7.35 10.24
N LEU A 27 -14.76 6.07 10.49
CA LEU A 27 -13.72 5.09 10.81
C LEU A 27 -12.94 4.69 9.56
N CYS A 28 -13.63 4.52 8.42
CA CYS A 28 -13.00 4.23 7.13
C CYS A 28 -12.09 5.39 6.68
N LEU A 29 -12.56 6.63 6.83
CA LEU A 29 -11.79 7.83 6.53
C LEU A 29 -10.59 8.00 7.47
N ALA A 30 -10.72 7.67 8.75
CA ALA A 30 -9.62 7.70 9.70
C ALA A 30 -8.52 6.68 9.35
N GLU A 31 -8.89 5.43 9.06
CA GLU A 31 -7.95 4.38 8.62
C GLU A 31 -7.25 4.77 7.32
N SER A 32 -7.97 5.32 6.34
CA SER A 32 -7.39 5.79 5.08
C SER A 32 -6.45 6.99 5.26
N SER A 33 -6.81 7.92 6.14
CA SER A 33 -5.94 9.05 6.50
C SER A 33 -4.66 8.59 7.21
N SER A 34 -4.75 7.54 8.02
CA SER A 34 -3.60 6.92 8.69
C SER A 34 -2.71 6.19 7.68
N ALA A 35 -3.29 5.41 6.77
CA ALA A 35 -2.57 4.70 5.72
C ALA A 35 -1.78 5.65 4.82
N ARG A 36 -2.41 6.76 4.40
CA ARG A 36 -1.75 7.79 3.61
C ARG A 36 -0.59 8.45 4.36
N ALA A 37 -0.75 8.75 5.65
CA ALA A 37 0.30 9.34 6.46
C ALA A 37 1.53 8.42 6.59
N HIS A 38 1.30 7.11 6.78
CA HIS A 38 2.36 6.11 6.74
C HIS A 38 3.07 6.07 5.37
N ALA A 39 2.31 6.11 4.26
CA ALA A 39 2.88 6.10 2.93
C ALA A 39 3.74 7.33 2.62
N ASP A 40 3.26 8.53 2.99
CA ASP A 40 3.98 9.78 2.76
C ASP A 40 5.30 9.81 3.56
N ARG A 41 5.25 9.40 4.83
CA ARG A 41 6.45 9.25 5.66
C ARG A 41 7.44 8.23 5.09
N GLY A 42 6.94 7.10 4.61
CA GLY A 42 7.77 6.10 3.95
C GLY A 42 8.48 6.65 2.72
N LEU A 43 7.81 7.48 1.92
CA LEU A 43 8.41 8.13 0.76
C LEU A 43 9.48 9.16 1.15
N GLU A 44 9.23 9.97 2.18
CA GLU A 44 10.22 10.91 2.72
C GLU A 44 11.49 10.20 3.21
N LEU A 45 11.33 9.08 3.91
CA LEU A 45 12.44 8.24 4.36
C LEU A 45 13.20 7.59 3.19
N ALA A 46 12.48 7.15 2.15
CA ALA A 46 13.12 6.61 0.96
C ALA A 46 13.98 7.66 0.25
N HIS A 47 13.50 8.91 0.18
CA HIS A 47 14.26 10.03 -0.37
C HIS A 47 15.47 10.42 0.49
N SER A 48 15.41 10.23 1.81
CA SER A 48 16.55 10.45 2.70
C SER A 48 17.56 9.29 2.71
N GLY A 49 17.22 8.17 2.05
CA GLY A 49 18.07 6.98 1.93
C GLY A 49 17.88 5.95 3.05
N ASP A 50 16.98 6.20 4.01
CA ASP A 50 16.62 5.22 5.04
C ASP A 50 15.56 4.24 4.50
N LEU A 51 16.02 3.35 3.61
CA LEU A 51 15.15 2.40 2.91
C LEU A 51 14.52 1.37 3.86
N SER A 52 15.20 1.00 4.94
CA SER A 52 14.67 0.03 5.90
C SER A 52 13.51 0.61 6.71
N THR A 53 13.63 1.85 7.19
CA THR A 53 12.50 2.49 7.88
C THR A 53 11.39 2.86 6.90
N ALA A 54 11.72 3.26 5.67
CA ALA A 54 10.75 3.52 4.62
C ALA A 54 9.87 2.28 4.33
N GLU A 55 10.48 1.10 4.20
CA GLU A 55 9.78 -0.16 4.01
C GLU A 55 8.81 -0.45 5.15
N ASN A 56 9.22 -0.25 6.41
CA ASN A 56 8.36 -0.47 7.57
C ASN A 56 7.12 0.42 7.56
N GLU A 57 7.28 1.72 7.26
CA GLU A 57 6.17 2.66 7.17
C GLU A 57 5.22 2.29 6.02
N LEU A 58 5.76 1.94 4.85
CA LEU A 58 4.97 1.50 3.70
C LEU A 58 4.24 0.17 3.97
N GLN A 59 4.84 -0.73 4.75
CA GLN A 59 4.18 -1.95 5.18
C GLN A 59 2.98 -1.66 6.09
N GLN A 60 3.05 -0.63 6.95
CA GLN A 60 1.88 -0.19 7.72
C GLN A 60 0.78 0.35 6.80
N ALA A 61 1.13 1.20 5.83
CA ALA A 61 0.16 1.70 4.84
C ALA A 61 -0.54 0.55 4.09
N VAL A 62 0.22 -0.46 3.66
CA VAL A 62 -0.32 -1.66 2.99
C VAL A 62 -1.14 -2.53 3.94
N ASN A 63 -0.82 -2.61 5.23
CA ASN A 63 -1.61 -3.38 6.19
C ASN A 63 -2.98 -2.74 6.44
N LEU A 64 -3.02 -1.40 6.47
CA LEU A 64 -4.25 -0.63 6.62
C LEU A 64 -5.11 -0.69 5.34
N GLU A 65 -4.48 -0.59 4.16
CA GLU A 65 -5.16 -0.68 2.87
C GLU A 65 -4.51 -1.74 1.93
N PRO A 66 -4.76 -3.05 2.17
CA PRO A 66 -4.07 -4.13 1.45
C PRO A 66 -4.46 -4.28 -0.02
N ARG A 67 -5.49 -3.54 -0.45
CA ARG A 67 -6.02 -3.52 -1.82
C ARG A 67 -5.80 -2.18 -2.53
N ASN A 68 -5.00 -1.28 -1.95
CA ASN A 68 -4.62 -0.05 -2.61
C ASN A 68 -3.38 -0.29 -3.50
N PRO A 69 -3.52 -0.24 -4.84
CA PRO A 69 -2.39 -0.48 -5.75
C PRO A 69 -1.29 0.59 -5.63
N GLU A 70 -1.63 1.81 -5.22
CA GLU A 70 -0.64 2.90 -5.06
C GLU A 70 0.34 2.60 -3.93
N PHE A 71 -0.15 2.15 -2.77
CA PHE A 71 0.70 1.78 -1.63
C PHE A 71 1.54 0.53 -1.94
N LEU A 72 0.95 -0.45 -2.63
CA LEU A 72 1.70 -1.63 -3.09
C LEU A 72 2.82 -1.25 -4.06
N ASN A 73 2.56 -0.35 -5.02
CA ASN A 73 3.60 0.14 -5.94
C ASN A 73 4.70 0.90 -5.21
N THR A 74 4.34 1.74 -4.24
CA THR A 74 5.31 2.53 -3.48
C THR A 74 6.21 1.61 -2.64
N LEU A 75 5.62 0.63 -1.94
CA LEU A 75 6.37 -0.41 -1.22
C LEU A 75 7.30 -1.18 -2.16
N ALA A 76 6.78 -1.65 -3.29
CA ALA A 76 7.57 -2.40 -4.27
C ALA A 76 8.74 -1.58 -4.83
N THR A 77 8.54 -0.27 -5.03
CA THR A 77 9.59 0.64 -5.51
C THR A 77 10.70 0.79 -4.46
N VAL A 78 10.36 0.96 -3.19
CA VAL A 78 11.35 1.04 -2.10
C VAL A 78 12.12 -0.28 -1.96
N LEU A 79 11.45 -1.43 -2.05
CA LEU A 79 12.12 -2.74 -2.08
C LEU A 79 13.11 -2.86 -3.25
N ALA A 80 12.75 -2.35 -4.43
CA ALA A 80 13.65 -2.34 -5.59
C ALA A 80 14.87 -1.43 -5.37
N MET A 81 14.68 -0.27 -4.74
CA MET A 81 15.76 0.64 -4.35
C MET A 81 16.73 -0.04 -3.39
N ASP A 82 16.20 -0.83 -2.44
CA ASP A 82 16.98 -1.61 -1.46
C ASP A 82 17.57 -2.92 -2.02
N LYS A 83 17.53 -3.11 -3.35
CA LYS A 83 18.02 -4.31 -4.06
C LYS A 83 17.32 -5.62 -3.67
N LYS A 84 16.19 -5.56 -2.97
CA LYS A 84 15.30 -6.69 -2.69
C LYS A 84 14.40 -6.99 -3.89
N LEU A 85 15.01 -7.32 -5.03
CA LEU A 85 14.33 -7.37 -6.32
C LEU A 85 13.24 -8.46 -6.39
N GLU A 86 13.43 -9.62 -5.79
CA GLU A 86 12.41 -10.70 -5.80
C GLU A 86 11.19 -10.35 -4.93
N GLU A 87 11.41 -9.73 -3.76
CA GLU A 87 10.32 -9.26 -2.90
C GLU A 87 9.54 -8.14 -3.60
N SER A 88 10.25 -7.18 -4.19
CA SER A 88 9.67 -6.14 -5.02
C SER A 88 8.81 -6.71 -6.16
N ASN A 89 9.29 -7.74 -6.86
CA ASN A 89 8.53 -8.40 -7.92
C ASN A 89 7.23 -9.02 -7.43
N ALA A 90 7.24 -9.65 -6.25
CA ALA A 90 6.05 -10.22 -5.65
C ALA A 90 5.00 -9.13 -5.36
N VAL A 91 5.43 -7.99 -4.81
CA VAL A 91 4.53 -6.87 -4.50
C VAL A 91 4.01 -6.20 -5.78
N PHE A 92 4.85 -5.98 -6.80
CA PHE A 92 4.39 -5.46 -8.10
C PHE A 92 3.37 -6.38 -8.78
N ARG A 93 3.56 -7.70 -8.73
CA ARG A 93 2.57 -8.65 -9.25
C ARG A 93 1.23 -8.52 -8.52
N LYS A 94 1.23 -8.32 -7.19
CA LYS A 94 0.01 -8.07 -6.42
C LYS A 94 -0.65 -6.74 -6.82
N ALA A 95 0.12 -5.67 -7.01
CA ALA A 95 -0.40 -4.40 -7.50
C ALA A 95 -1.05 -4.55 -8.88
N LEU A 96 -0.41 -5.29 -9.79
CA LEU A 96 -0.93 -5.56 -11.14
C LEU A 96 -2.16 -6.46 -11.16
N GLN A 97 -2.38 -7.31 -10.15
CA GLN A 97 -3.64 -8.05 -10.01
C GLN A 97 -4.81 -7.11 -9.69
N LEU A 98 -4.56 -6.01 -8.98
CA LEU A 98 -5.57 -5.02 -8.60
C LEU A 98 -5.75 -3.94 -9.67
N ALA A 99 -4.66 -3.54 -10.32
CA ALA A 99 -4.63 -2.55 -11.40
C ALA A 99 -3.85 -3.11 -12.61
N PRO A 100 -4.48 -3.95 -13.45
CA PRO A 100 -3.79 -4.58 -14.59
C PRO A 100 -3.26 -3.60 -15.64
N GLN A 101 -3.80 -2.39 -15.69
CA GLN A 101 -3.41 -1.33 -16.64
C GLN A 101 -2.31 -0.41 -16.10
N ASP A 102 -1.77 -0.71 -14.92
CA ASP A 102 -0.70 0.10 -14.33
C ASP A 102 0.62 -0.07 -15.10
N SER A 103 0.85 0.86 -16.03
CA SER A 103 2.05 0.86 -16.85
C SER A 103 3.34 1.09 -16.04
N THR A 104 3.24 1.82 -14.93
CA THR A 104 4.37 2.10 -14.04
C THR A 104 4.82 0.82 -13.35
N ALA A 105 3.89 0.08 -12.75
CA ALA A 105 4.15 -1.19 -12.10
C ALA A 105 4.74 -2.23 -13.08
N ARG A 106 4.22 -2.30 -14.31
CA ARG A 106 4.79 -3.19 -15.36
C ARG A 106 6.22 -2.82 -15.73
N ARG A 107 6.51 -1.53 -15.88
CA ARG A 107 7.87 -1.05 -16.21
C ARG A 107 8.86 -1.38 -15.11
N TYR A 108 8.52 -1.15 -13.85
CA TYR A 108 9.42 -1.49 -12.74
C TYR A 108 9.59 -3.00 -12.58
N LEU A 109 8.52 -3.79 -12.73
CA LEU A 109 8.62 -5.25 -12.73
C LEU A 109 9.55 -5.74 -13.85
N ALA A 110 9.41 -5.21 -15.07
CA ALA A 110 10.30 -5.54 -16.18
C ALA A 110 11.77 -5.17 -15.88
N ALA A 111 12.01 -3.99 -15.29
CA ALA A 111 13.35 -3.55 -14.92
C ALA A 111 14.00 -4.45 -13.86
N ASN A 112 13.25 -4.85 -12.84
CA ASN A 112 13.72 -5.78 -11.82
C ASN A 112 14.03 -7.16 -12.42
N LEU A 113 13.13 -7.69 -13.27
CA LEU A 113 13.32 -8.97 -13.96
C LEU A 113 14.57 -8.93 -14.86
N TRP A 114 14.82 -7.79 -15.52
CA TRP A 114 16.04 -7.60 -16.30
C TRP A 114 17.30 -7.67 -15.44
N GLN A 115 17.31 -6.99 -14.28
CA GLN A 115 18.44 -7.03 -13.35
C GLN A 115 18.70 -8.43 -12.79
N LEU A 116 17.65 -9.25 -12.67
CA LEU A 116 17.73 -10.66 -12.28
C LEU A 116 18.05 -11.61 -13.44
N HIS A 117 18.36 -11.10 -14.64
CA HIS A 117 18.62 -11.87 -15.85
C HIS A 117 17.43 -12.72 -16.36
N ARG A 118 16.20 -12.39 -15.95
CA ARG A 118 14.94 -13.03 -16.35
C ARG A 118 14.35 -12.33 -17.58
N TYR A 119 15.13 -12.30 -18.67
CA TYR A 119 14.84 -11.48 -19.84
C TYR A 119 13.53 -11.83 -20.56
N THR A 120 13.16 -13.11 -20.59
CA THR A 120 11.91 -13.56 -21.22
C THR A 120 10.70 -12.95 -20.52
N GLU A 121 10.64 -13.05 -19.19
CA GLU A 121 9.55 -12.48 -18.39
C GLU A 121 9.55 -10.95 -18.46
N ALA A 122 10.72 -10.31 -18.46
CA ALA A 122 10.82 -8.85 -18.62
C ALA A 122 10.19 -8.39 -19.95
N LYS A 123 10.47 -9.11 -21.04
CA LYS A 123 9.90 -8.83 -22.36
C LYS A 123 8.38 -8.98 -22.36
N GLU A 124 7.84 -10.03 -21.74
CA GLU A 124 6.39 -10.24 -21.63
C GLU A 124 5.70 -9.04 -20.95
N GLN A 125 6.27 -8.54 -19.86
CA GLN A 125 5.70 -7.37 -19.16
C GLN A 125 5.68 -6.10 -20.02
N LEU A 126 6.70 -5.91 -20.87
CA LEU A 126 6.79 -4.75 -21.77
C LEU A 126 5.90 -4.89 -23.00
N GLN A 127 5.69 -6.11 -23.52
CA GLN A 127 4.80 -6.34 -24.66
C GLN A 127 3.35 -6.02 -24.35
N ILE A 128 2.94 -6.09 -23.09
CA ILE A 128 1.59 -5.70 -22.65
C ILE A 128 1.40 -4.17 -22.70
N LEU A 129 2.49 -3.39 -22.75
CA LEU A 129 2.45 -1.92 -22.80
C LEU A 129 2.41 -1.34 -24.22
N LEU A 130 2.72 -2.14 -25.24
CA LEU A 130 2.87 -1.74 -26.64
C LEU A 130 1.64 -2.16 -27.45
#